data_AF-A0AAD3HHR1-F1
#
_entry.id   AF-A0AAD3HHR1-F1
#
_cell.length_a   1.000
_cell.length_b   1.000
_cell.length_c   1.000
_cell.angle_alpha   90.00
_cell.angle_beta   90.00
_cell.angle_gamma   90.00
#
_symmetry.space_group_name_H-M   'P 1'
#
loop_
_entity.id
_entity.type
_entity.pdbx_description
1 polymer ?
#
loop_
_entity_poly.entity_id
_entity_poly.type
_entity_poly.pdbx_seq_one_letter_code
_entity_poly.pdbx_strand_id
1 'polypeptide(L)'
;PVELVVLGAAADAELADLASWQVVATALGRDVRILFVGPEVPDELAGSGAQQGRVAMRFVQSTYDALLLAGNGPAGGAPAAGGGAAAGLAARAPDAFLAFNPGFTCPDYEWDATLAALGRAASSRGGAPPPRLIVATNTQMEGLMEAEMLGECGWQPATQLARNPYTSLKAIQSGTLANDLYRKNAWLVVYQHVGKKERRWVREKQRKGGKGQAGGRRKKGGKGPGKGSAKRVARALYDAVVGPLSKLVRRR
;
A
#
# COMPACT_ATOMS: atom_id res chain seq x y z
N PRO A 1 -5.95 15.63 17.64
CA PRO A 1 -4.87 15.41 16.64
C PRO A 1 -5.45 14.65 15.46
N VAL A 2 -4.98 14.93 14.25
CA VAL A 2 -5.19 14.11 13.06
C VAL A 2 -4.09 13.05 13.06
N GLU A 3 -4.46 11.78 13.07
CA GLU A 3 -3.53 10.65 13.11
C GLU A 3 -3.39 10.05 11.70
N LEU A 4 -2.19 10.14 11.13
CA LEU A 4 -1.87 9.66 9.79
C LEU A 4 -0.87 8.51 9.87
N VAL A 5 -1.09 7.47 9.06
CA VAL A 5 -0.12 6.39 8.87
C VAL A 5 0.33 6.42 7.42
N VAL A 6 1.63 6.61 7.20
CA VAL A 6 2.27 6.57 5.88
C VAL A 6 2.89 5.20 5.68
N LEU A 7 2.49 4.50 4.63
CA LEU A 7 2.92 3.14 4.30
C LEU A 7 4.08 3.16 3.30
N GLY A 8 5.06 2.27 3.49
CA GLY A 8 6.13 2.04 2.53
C GLY A 8 7.12 3.20 2.41
N ALA A 9 7.36 3.90 3.51
CA ALA A 9 8.26 5.06 3.53
C ALA A 9 9.68 4.67 3.12
N ALA A 10 10.06 4.97 1.89
CA ALA A 10 11.42 4.80 1.38
C ALA A 10 12.29 6.03 1.70
N ALA A 11 13.61 5.87 1.56
CA ALA A 11 14.65 6.87 1.82
C ALA A 11 14.49 8.24 1.09
N ASP A 12 13.60 8.34 0.10
CA ASP A 12 13.19 9.61 -0.54
C ASP A 12 12.25 10.41 0.38
N ALA A 13 12.79 10.81 1.53
CA ALA A 13 12.08 11.38 2.66
C ALA A 13 11.60 12.83 2.44
N GLU A 14 11.13 13.20 1.24
CA GLU A 14 10.45 14.48 0.99
C GLU A 14 9.25 14.66 1.94
N LEU A 15 8.64 13.56 2.37
CA LEU A 15 7.54 13.56 3.34
C LEU A 15 7.99 13.66 4.79
N ALA A 16 9.27 13.44 5.10
CA ALA A 16 9.83 13.56 6.45
C ALA A 16 10.20 15.01 6.82
N ASP A 17 9.97 15.97 5.93
CA ASP A 17 10.16 17.38 6.25
C ASP A 17 9.03 17.89 7.17
N LEU A 18 9.35 18.01 8.46
CA LEU A 18 8.45 18.55 9.47
C LEU A 18 7.93 19.96 9.14
N ALA A 19 8.75 20.80 8.48
CA ALA A 19 8.35 22.16 8.15
C ALA A 19 7.19 22.18 7.14
N SER A 20 7.26 21.32 6.11
CA SER A 20 6.16 21.13 5.15
C SER A 20 4.86 20.73 5.83
N TRP A 21 4.91 19.82 6.82
CA TRP A 21 3.72 19.41 7.55
C TRP A 21 3.23 20.45 8.56
N GLN A 22 4.08 21.33 9.05
CA GLN A 22 3.66 22.42 9.94
C GLN A 22 2.72 23.38 9.21
N VAL A 23 2.92 23.60 7.91
CA VAL A 23 1.98 24.37 7.06
C VAL A 23 0.61 23.70 7.05
N VAL A 24 0.57 22.38 6.88
CA VAL A 24 -0.68 21.58 6.89
C VAL A 24 -1.37 21.66 8.24
N ALA A 25 -0.65 21.44 9.35
CA ALA A 25 -1.20 21.49 10.70
C ALA A 25 -1.76 22.89 11.04
N THR A 26 -1.08 23.95 10.57
CA THR A 26 -1.51 25.33 10.74
C THR A 26 -2.79 25.61 9.95
N ALA A 27 -2.84 25.21 8.67
CA ALA A 27 -4.01 25.37 7.82
C ALA A 27 -5.24 24.62 8.36
N LEU A 28 -5.04 23.43 8.94
CA LEU A 28 -6.10 22.64 9.57
C LEU A 28 -6.51 23.17 10.94
N GLY A 29 -5.71 24.04 11.56
CA GLY A 29 -5.91 24.46 12.94
C GLY A 29 -5.82 23.30 13.94
N ARG A 30 -5.14 22.20 13.61
CA ARG A 30 -5.11 20.95 14.39
C ARG A 30 -3.70 20.40 14.49
N ASP A 31 -3.43 19.66 15.57
CA ASP A 31 -2.22 18.86 15.68
C ASP A 31 -2.25 17.71 14.66
N VAL A 32 -1.10 17.42 14.05
CA VAL A 32 -0.93 16.33 13.09
C VAL A 32 0.12 15.37 13.63
N ARG A 33 -0.21 14.08 13.65
CA ARG A 33 0.70 13.02 14.05
C ARG A 33 0.85 12.04 12.90
N ILE A 34 2.08 11.70 12.58
CA ILE A 34 2.42 10.91 11.40
C ILE A 34 3.28 9.74 11.82
N LEU A 35 2.84 8.55 11.45
CA LEU A 35 3.59 7.32 11.62
C LEU A 35 4.03 6.80 10.26
N PHE A 36 5.32 6.89 9.97
CA PHE A 36 5.92 6.23 8.81
C PHE A 36 6.18 4.77 9.18
N VAL A 37 5.59 3.85 8.44
CA VAL A 37 5.71 2.40 8.67
C VAL A 37 6.10 1.71 7.36
N GLY A 38 7.17 0.93 7.41
CA GLY A 38 7.55 0.04 6.31
C GLY A 38 8.92 -0.58 6.53
N PRO A 39 9.22 -1.70 5.84
CA PRO A 39 10.55 -2.30 5.88
C PRO A 39 11.63 -1.37 5.27
N GLU A 40 11.23 -0.47 4.36
CA GLU A 40 12.12 0.47 3.65
C GLU A 40 12.46 1.74 4.45
N VAL A 41 11.96 1.86 5.69
CA VAL A 41 12.36 2.95 6.58
C VAL A 41 13.88 2.83 6.82
N PRO A 42 14.68 3.89 6.57
CA PRO A 42 16.13 3.86 6.78
C PRO A 42 16.49 3.51 8.21
N ASP A 43 17.57 2.74 8.39
CA ASP A 43 18.05 2.29 9.71
C ASP A 43 18.34 3.47 10.64
N GLU A 44 18.89 4.58 10.12
CA GLU A 44 19.14 5.80 10.91
C GLU A 44 17.86 6.48 11.42
N LEU A 45 16.73 6.26 10.77
CA LEU A 45 15.43 6.80 11.16
C LEU A 45 14.62 5.79 11.97
N ALA A 46 14.89 4.50 11.88
CA ALA A 46 14.11 3.47 12.55
C ALA A 46 14.03 3.69 14.08
N GLY A 47 12.82 3.79 14.62
CA GLY A 47 12.58 4.06 16.04
C GLY A 47 12.78 5.53 16.44
N SER A 48 13.24 6.39 15.53
CA SER A 48 13.35 7.83 15.77
C SER A 48 11.98 8.51 15.72
N GLY A 49 11.93 9.71 16.28
CA GLY A 49 10.79 10.60 16.19
C GLY A 49 11.24 12.04 16.32
N ALA A 50 10.45 12.93 15.74
CA ALA A 50 10.72 14.35 15.75
C ALA A 50 9.41 15.12 15.91
N GLN A 51 9.49 16.33 16.49
CA GLN A 51 8.35 17.19 16.70
C GLN A 51 8.72 18.62 16.35
N GLN A 52 7.84 19.29 15.62
CA GLN A 52 7.95 20.71 15.30
C GLN A 52 6.56 21.34 15.39
N GLY A 53 6.42 22.31 16.28
CA GLY A 53 5.14 22.98 16.52
C GLY A 53 4.01 21.99 16.81
N ARG A 54 3.04 21.92 15.89
CA ARG A 54 1.83 21.09 15.96
C ARG A 54 1.99 19.72 15.29
N VAL A 55 3.17 19.41 14.77
CA VAL A 55 3.45 18.18 14.03
C VAL A 55 4.36 17.28 14.84
N ALA A 56 4.00 16.00 14.97
CA ALA A 56 4.87 14.95 15.47
C ALA A 56 5.00 13.83 14.43
N MET A 57 6.21 13.36 14.21
CA MET A 57 6.53 12.25 13.30
C MET A 57 7.24 11.13 14.05
N ARG A 58 6.99 9.90 13.60
CA ARG A 58 7.73 8.71 14.03
C ARG A 58 7.97 7.77 12.87
N PHE A 59 9.06 7.03 12.95
CA PHE A 59 9.49 6.09 11.94
C PHE A 59 9.59 4.70 12.55
N VAL A 60 8.93 3.74 11.91
CA VAL A 60 8.91 2.35 12.36
C VAL A 60 9.29 1.45 11.20
N GLN A 61 10.47 0.85 11.32
CA GLN A 61 10.94 -0.17 10.40
C GLN A 61 10.26 -1.51 10.73
N SER A 62 9.04 -1.68 10.25
CA SER A 62 8.22 -2.88 10.48
C SER A 62 7.08 -2.94 9.47
N THR A 63 6.33 -4.02 9.49
CA THR A 63 5.03 -4.09 8.81
C THR A 63 3.94 -3.54 9.72
N TYR A 64 2.86 -3.00 9.13
CA TYR A 64 1.79 -2.40 9.94
C TYR A 64 1.04 -3.44 10.78
N ASP A 65 0.93 -4.68 10.28
CA ASP A 65 0.33 -5.77 11.03
C ASP A 65 1.17 -6.16 12.26
N ALA A 66 2.49 -6.19 12.13
CA ALA A 66 3.40 -6.45 13.25
C ALA A 66 3.28 -5.36 14.33
N LEU A 67 3.15 -4.09 13.93
CA LEU A 67 2.91 -2.97 14.85
C LEU A 67 1.59 -3.14 15.63
N LEU A 68 0.50 -3.54 14.95
CA LEU A 68 -0.79 -3.79 15.63
C LEU A 68 -0.73 -4.99 16.58
N LEU A 69 0.06 -6.02 16.26
CA LEU A 69 0.24 -7.18 17.14
C LEU A 69 1.06 -6.81 18.38
N ALA A 70 2.12 -6.00 18.22
CA ALA A 70 2.95 -5.52 19.31
C ALA A 70 2.16 -4.62 20.30
N GLY A 71 1.23 -3.82 19.81
CA GLY A 71 0.36 -2.97 20.64
C GLY A 71 -0.69 -3.73 21.46
N ASN A 72 -0.97 -5.00 21.12
CA ASN A 72 -1.98 -5.84 21.80
C ASN A 72 -1.36 -6.90 22.72
N GLY A 73 -0.03 -6.90 22.92
CA GLY A 73 0.61 -7.80 23.88
C GLY A 73 0.22 -7.47 25.33
N PRO A 74 0.23 -8.45 26.26
CA PRO A 74 0.01 -8.18 27.67
C PRO A 74 1.05 -7.17 28.15
N ALA A 75 0.60 -6.12 28.84
CA ALA A 75 1.37 -4.95 29.30
C ALA A 75 2.46 -5.25 30.37
N GLY A 76 3.15 -6.39 30.29
CA GLY A 76 4.07 -6.91 31.32
C GLY A 76 5.56 -6.82 30.99
N GLY A 77 5.95 -6.31 29.82
CA GLY A 77 7.35 -6.05 29.49
C GLY A 77 7.73 -4.62 29.84
N ALA A 78 8.71 -4.43 30.73
CA ALA A 78 9.20 -3.11 31.12
C ALA A 78 9.49 -2.24 29.88
N PRO A 79 9.05 -0.97 29.87
CA PRO A 79 9.27 -0.08 28.73
C PRO A 79 10.78 0.12 28.55
N ALA A 80 11.33 -0.39 27.44
CA ALA A 80 12.59 0.13 26.94
C ALA A 80 12.45 1.66 26.83
N ALA A 81 13.43 2.40 27.34
CA ALA A 81 13.36 3.83 27.67
C ALA A 81 13.07 4.81 26.49
N GLY A 82 12.59 4.33 25.34
CA GLY A 82 12.07 5.12 24.21
C GLY A 82 10.78 4.57 23.56
N GLY A 83 10.22 3.45 24.03
CA GLY A 83 9.16 2.69 23.34
C GLY A 83 7.70 3.08 23.64
N GLY A 84 7.44 3.83 24.71
CA GLY A 84 6.07 4.03 25.23
C GLY A 84 5.10 4.77 24.28
N ALA A 85 5.60 5.66 23.43
CA ALA A 85 4.75 6.45 22.54
C ALA A 85 4.45 5.80 21.18
N ALA A 86 5.18 4.76 20.77
CA ALA A 86 4.85 4.00 19.55
C ALA A 86 3.61 3.12 19.78
N ALA A 87 3.51 2.52 20.98
CA ALA A 87 2.30 1.85 21.45
C ALA A 87 1.11 2.82 21.54
N GLY A 88 1.34 4.07 21.95
CA GLY A 88 0.29 5.11 22.03
C GLY A 88 -0.30 5.55 20.68
N LEU A 89 0.50 5.59 19.61
CA LEU A 89 0.00 5.88 18.25
C LEU A 89 -0.72 4.67 17.65
N ALA A 90 -0.25 3.44 17.92
CA ALA A 90 -0.93 2.21 17.49
C ALA A 90 -2.23 1.94 18.28
N ALA A 91 -2.36 2.45 19.50
CA ALA A 91 -3.52 2.26 20.36
C ALA A 91 -4.79 2.98 19.86
N ARG A 92 -4.64 4.00 19.00
CA ARG A 92 -5.77 4.67 18.35
C ARG A 92 -5.80 4.34 16.85
N ALA A 93 -6.99 4.00 16.36
CA ALA A 93 -7.20 3.86 14.92
C ALA A 93 -6.87 5.20 14.23
N PRO A 94 -6.03 5.19 13.18
CA PRO A 94 -5.68 6.41 12.46
C PRO A 94 -6.92 6.99 11.76
N ASP A 95 -6.83 8.26 11.38
CA ASP A 95 -7.84 8.93 10.58
C ASP A 95 -7.70 8.60 9.09
N ALA A 96 -6.46 8.41 8.62
CA ALA A 96 -6.18 7.98 7.26
C ALA A 96 -4.88 7.17 7.15
N PHE A 97 -4.85 6.31 6.13
CA PHE A 97 -3.66 5.65 5.63
C PHE A 97 -3.24 6.33 4.32
N LEU A 98 -1.95 6.61 4.19
CA LEU A 98 -1.36 7.21 3.00
C LEU A 98 -0.37 6.21 2.39
N ALA A 99 -0.50 5.93 1.11
CA ALA A 99 0.40 5.06 0.36
C ALA A 99 0.89 5.80 -0.88
N PHE A 100 2.19 6.08 -0.95
CA PHE A 100 2.81 6.81 -2.06
C PHE A 100 3.60 5.83 -2.92
N ASN A 101 3.15 5.66 -4.15
CA ASN A 101 3.66 4.69 -5.11
C ASN A 101 3.97 3.33 -4.47
N PRO A 102 2.99 2.70 -3.78
CA PRO A 102 3.25 1.54 -2.93
C PRO A 102 3.62 0.28 -3.71
N GLY A 103 3.28 0.24 -5.01
CA GLY A 103 3.53 -0.92 -5.84
C GLY A 103 2.78 -2.14 -5.33
N PHE A 104 1.48 -2.01 -5.00
CA PHE A 104 0.69 -3.14 -4.48
C PHE A 104 0.65 -4.34 -5.43
N THR A 105 0.88 -4.10 -6.72
CA THR A 105 0.94 -5.15 -7.75
C THR A 105 2.36 -5.65 -8.05
N CYS A 106 3.38 -5.10 -7.39
CA CYS A 106 4.74 -5.58 -7.51
C CYS A 106 4.85 -6.97 -6.83
N PRO A 107 5.28 -8.01 -7.55
CA PRO A 107 5.37 -9.36 -6.99
C PRO A 107 6.47 -9.51 -5.92
N ASP A 108 7.40 -8.56 -5.85
CA ASP A 108 8.51 -8.58 -4.89
C ASP A 108 8.11 -7.92 -3.55
N TYR A 109 6.95 -7.26 -3.50
CA TYR A 109 6.46 -6.59 -2.30
C TYR A 109 5.34 -7.39 -1.61
N GLU A 110 5.52 -7.66 -0.32
CA GLU A 110 4.58 -8.44 0.49
C GLU A 110 3.58 -7.52 1.21
N TRP A 111 2.44 -7.24 0.56
CA TRP A 111 1.42 -6.32 1.08
C TRP A 111 0.23 -7.00 1.76
N ASP A 112 0.06 -8.32 1.60
CA ASP A 112 -1.14 -9.05 2.03
C ASP A 112 -1.43 -8.89 3.53
N ALA A 113 -0.40 -9.02 4.37
CA ALA A 113 -0.53 -8.90 5.83
C ALA A 113 -0.91 -7.47 6.25
N THR A 114 -0.22 -6.48 5.67
CA THR A 114 -0.50 -5.05 5.86
C THR A 114 -1.94 -4.72 5.45
N LEU A 115 -2.35 -5.02 4.22
CA LEU A 115 -3.71 -4.71 3.73
C LEU A 115 -4.80 -5.40 4.57
N ALA A 116 -4.55 -6.63 5.05
CA ALA A 116 -5.46 -7.31 5.97
C ALA A 116 -5.54 -6.60 7.33
N ALA A 117 -4.42 -6.09 7.86
CA ALA A 117 -4.39 -5.30 9.09
C ALA A 117 -5.11 -3.97 8.93
N LEU A 118 -4.90 -3.25 7.82
CA LEU A 118 -5.63 -2.03 7.50
C LEU A 118 -7.14 -2.29 7.45
N GLY A 119 -7.57 -3.40 6.83
CA GLY A 119 -8.99 -3.77 6.75
C GLY A 119 -9.61 -4.08 8.12
N ARG A 120 -8.85 -4.72 9.02
CA ARG A 120 -9.29 -4.92 10.42
C ARG A 120 -9.42 -3.59 11.15
N ALA A 121 -8.42 -2.72 11.05
CA ALA A 121 -8.43 -1.38 11.66
C ALA A 121 -9.58 -0.51 11.12
N ALA A 122 -9.91 -0.65 9.83
CA ALA A 122 -11.05 0.04 9.22
C ALA A 122 -12.40 -0.49 9.72
N SER A 123 -12.49 -1.75 10.13
CA SER A 123 -13.74 -2.39 10.53
C SER A 123 -14.02 -2.31 12.04
N SER A 124 -13.03 -1.95 12.86
CA SER A 124 -13.10 -2.03 14.33
C SER A 124 -13.62 -0.79 15.05
N ARG A 125 -14.12 0.23 14.33
CA ARG A 125 -14.62 1.47 14.96
C ARG A 125 -16.09 1.37 15.34
N GLY A 126 -16.37 1.37 16.65
CA GLY A 126 -17.72 1.56 17.19
C GLY A 126 -18.22 2.99 16.98
N GLY A 127 -18.92 3.23 15.88
CA GLY A 127 -19.64 4.48 15.59
C GLY A 127 -18.83 5.61 14.93
N ALA A 128 -17.49 5.55 14.94
CA ALA A 128 -16.65 6.51 14.23
C ALA A 128 -16.46 6.11 12.76
N PRO A 129 -16.31 7.07 11.82
CA PRO A 129 -16.04 6.77 10.42
C PRO A 129 -14.77 5.92 10.26
N PRO A 130 -14.79 4.91 9.37
CA PRO A 130 -13.63 4.08 9.12
C PRO A 130 -12.52 4.90 8.43
N PRO A 131 -11.23 4.68 8.78
CA PRO A 131 -10.12 5.29 8.08
C PRO A 131 -10.17 5.03 6.57
N ARG A 132 -9.79 6.05 5.80
CA ARG A 132 -9.64 5.94 4.35
C ARG A 132 -8.21 5.57 4.00
N LEU A 133 -8.06 4.78 2.94
CA LEU A 133 -6.76 4.53 2.32
C LEU A 133 -6.62 5.45 1.11
N ILE A 134 -5.66 6.37 1.17
CA ILE A 134 -5.34 7.30 0.10
C ILE A 134 -4.11 6.75 -0.60
N VAL A 135 -4.24 6.47 -1.89
CA VAL A 135 -3.16 5.91 -2.69
C VAL A 135 -2.81 6.89 -3.78
N ALA A 136 -1.52 7.21 -3.89
CA ALA A 136 -0.98 7.97 -5.00
C ALA A 136 -0.03 7.10 -5.83
N THR A 137 -0.11 7.18 -7.15
CA THR A 137 0.72 6.38 -8.08
C THR A 137 1.36 7.26 -9.14
N ASN A 138 2.42 6.78 -9.79
CA ASN A 138 3.12 7.54 -10.83
C ASN A 138 2.34 7.57 -12.14
N THR A 139 1.66 6.48 -12.47
CA THR A 139 0.92 6.32 -13.73
C THR A 139 -0.55 5.97 -13.50
N GLN A 140 -1.38 6.28 -14.50
CA GLN A 140 -2.80 5.90 -14.50
C GLN A 140 -2.96 4.37 -14.50
N MET A 141 -2.08 3.68 -15.22
CA MET A 141 -2.11 2.22 -15.35
C MET A 141 -1.89 1.55 -14.00
N GLU A 142 -0.89 2.00 -13.22
CA GLU A 142 -0.69 1.55 -11.84
C GLU A 142 -1.95 1.75 -11.00
N GLY A 143 -2.56 2.94 -11.04
CA GLY A 143 -3.78 3.22 -10.28
C GLY A 143 -4.95 2.30 -10.62
N LEU A 144 -5.11 1.92 -11.90
CA LEU A 144 -6.13 0.96 -12.34
C LEU A 144 -5.82 -0.47 -11.87
N MET A 145 -4.57 -0.90 -11.99
CA MET A 145 -4.13 -2.23 -11.55
C MET A 145 -4.24 -2.39 -10.03
N GLU A 146 -3.87 -1.36 -9.28
CA GLU A 146 -4.02 -1.32 -7.82
C GLU A 146 -5.49 -1.33 -7.40
N ALA A 147 -6.38 -0.63 -8.13
CA ALA A 147 -7.81 -0.65 -7.83
C ALA A 147 -8.42 -2.06 -7.96
N GLU A 148 -8.00 -2.84 -8.96
CA GLU A 148 -8.42 -4.22 -9.12
C GLU A 148 -7.94 -5.09 -7.95
N MET A 149 -6.64 -5.02 -7.63
CA MET A 149 -6.02 -5.76 -6.52
C MET A 149 -6.65 -5.41 -5.17
N LEU A 150 -6.81 -4.12 -4.87
CA LEU A 150 -7.43 -3.61 -3.65
C LEU A 150 -8.90 -4.05 -3.54
N GLY A 151 -9.61 -4.12 -4.68
CA GLY A 151 -10.94 -4.69 -4.79
C GLY A 151 -11.03 -6.13 -4.27
N GLU A 152 -10.03 -6.95 -4.57
CA GLU A 152 -9.95 -8.32 -4.05
C GLU A 152 -9.68 -8.38 -2.53
N CYS A 153 -9.06 -7.35 -1.97
CA CYS A 153 -8.77 -7.20 -0.54
C CYS A 153 -9.91 -6.53 0.24
N GLY A 154 -11.04 -6.20 -0.40
CA GLY A 154 -12.18 -5.58 0.27
C GLY A 154 -12.12 -4.05 0.34
N TRP A 155 -11.24 -3.43 -0.44
CA TRP A 155 -11.15 -1.98 -0.60
C TRP A 155 -11.85 -1.56 -1.88
N GLN A 156 -12.77 -0.60 -1.79
CA GLN A 156 -13.45 -0.04 -2.95
C GLN A 156 -13.09 1.44 -3.13
N PRO A 157 -12.94 1.91 -4.37
CA PRO A 157 -12.72 3.32 -4.63
C PRO A 157 -13.93 4.13 -4.14
N ALA A 158 -13.68 5.06 -3.23
CA ALA A 158 -14.63 6.07 -2.78
C ALA A 158 -14.63 7.29 -3.71
N THR A 159 -13.55 7.49 -4.47
CA THR A 159 -13.42 8.51 -5.51
C THR A 159 -13.00 7.87 -6.83
N GLN A 160 -13.25 8.54 -7.94
CA GLN A 160 -12.65 8.15 -9.22
C GLN A 160 -11.13 8.36 -9.17
N LEU A 161 -10.41 7.56 -9.95
CA LEU A 161 -9.00 7.79 -10.24
C LEU A 161 -8.86 9.11 -11.00
N ALA A 162 -8.17 10.05 -10.37
CA ALA A 162 -7.97 11.39 -10.90
C ALA A 162 -6.50 11.79 -10.82
N ARG A 163 -6.14 12.85 -11.54
CA ARG A 163 -4.81 13.46 -11.39
C ARG A 163 -4.69 14.01 -9.97
N ASN A 164 -3.55 13.76 -9.34
CA ASN A 164 -3.24 14.32 -8.04
C ASN A 164 -2.99 15.83 -8.18
N PRO A 165 -3.83 16.71 -7.60
CA PRO A 165 -3.63 18.15 -7.69
C PRO A 165 -2.36 18.61 -6.94
N TYR A 166 -1.79 17.74 -6.11
CA TYR A 166 -0.57 17.98 -5.33
C TYR A 166 0.64 17.21 -5.89
N THR A 167 0.57 16.71 -7.13
CA THR A 167 1.70 16.03 -7.77
C THR A 167 2.90 16.96 -7.89
N SER A 168 4.10 16.39 -7.82
CA SER A 168 5.34 17.16 -8.05
C SER A 168 5.30 17.90 -9.40
N LEU A 169 5.79 19.15 -9.39
CA LEU A 169 5.97 19.93 -10.61
C LEU A 169 7.15 19.44 -11.46
N LYS A 170 8.06 18.67 -10.85
CA LYS A 170 9.27 18.15 -11.46
C LYS A 170 8.96 16.91 -12.30
N ALA A 171 9.26 17.00 -13.60
CA ALA A 171 9.30 15.82 -14.46
C ALA A 171 10.57 15.02 -14.16
N ILE A 172 10.45 13.69 -14.14
CA ILE A 172 11.54 12.75 -13.86
C ILE A 172 11.66 11.82 -15.06
N GLN A 173 12.89 11.62 -15.54
CA GLN A 173 13.18 10.64 -16.57
C GLN A 173 13.08 9.23 -16.00
N SER A 174 12.34 8.36 -16.67
CA SER A 174 12.29 6.95 -16.31
C SER A 174 13.66 6.30 -16.51
N GLY A 175 14.14 5.60 -15.48
CA GLY A 175 15.37 4.80 -15.57
C GLY A 175 15.18 3.49 -16.32
N THR A 176 13.93 3.06 -16.54
CA THR A 176 13.60 1.76 -17.14
C THR A 176 13.04 1.88 -18.55
N LEU A 177 12.43 3.01 -18.90
CA LEU A 177 11.86 3.28 -20.21
C LEU A 177 12.60 4.47 -20.84
N ALA A 178 13.43 4.20 -21.84
CA ALA A 178 14.20 5.22 -22.53
C ALA A 178 13.26 6.30 -23.10
N ASN A 179 13.51 7.56 -22.72
CA ASN A 179 12.75 8.76 -23.09
C ASN A 179 11.35 8.92 -22.50
N ASP A 180 10.97 8.10 -21.51
CA ASP A 180 9.72 8.35 -20.78
C ASP A 180 9.94 9.38 -19.66
N LEU A 181 8.96 10.26 -19.49
CA LEU A 181 8.94 11.28 -18.44
C LEU A 181 7.69 11.05 -17.59
N TYR A 182 7.89 10.89 -16.29
CA TYR A 182 6.80 10.76 -15.34
C TYR A 182 6.89 11.81 -14.23
N ARG A 183 5.82 11.92 -13.47
CA ARG A 183 5.78 12.72 -12.25
C ARG A 183 5.49 11.77 -11.10
N LYS A 184 6.25 11.90 -10.01
CA LYS A 184 5.99 11.11 -8.80
C LYS A 184 4.59 11.41 -8.28
N ASN A 185 3.82 10.36 -7.99
CA ASN A 185 2.49 10.47 -7.38
C ASN A 185 1.49 11.29 -8.23
N ALA A 186 1.55 11.20 -9.56
CA ALA A 186 0.71 11.97 -10.49
C ALA A 186 -0.78 11.64 -10.44
N TRP A 187 -1.14 10.47 -9.91
CA TRP A 187 -2.52 10.00 -9.83
C TRP A 187 -2.90 9.71 -8.38
N LEU A 188 -4.18 9.88 -8.05
CA LEU A 188 -4.71 9.74 -6.68
C LEU A 188 -6.06 9.01 -6.70
N VAL A 189 -6.26 8.12 -5.73
CA VAL A 189 -7.54 7.48 -5.42
C VAL A 189 -7.73 7.40 -3.92
N VAL A 190 -8.95 7.64 -3.44
CA VAL A 190 -9.35 7.36 -2.06
C VAL A 190 -10.16 6.07 -2.03
N TYR A 191 -9.80 5.15 -1.15
CA TYR A 191 -10.48 3.89 -0.95
C TYR A 191 -11.17 3.83 0.41
N GLN A 192 -12.26 3.06 0.46
CA GLN A 192 -12.93 2.64 1.68
C GLN A 192 -12.93 1.13 1.80
N HIS A 193 -12.75 0.63 3.01
CA HIS A 193 -12.89 -0.79 3.29
C HIS A 193 -14.39 -1.13 3.42
N VAL A 194 -14.85 -2.10 2.64
CA VAL A 194 -16.25 -2.57 2.62
C VAL A 194 -16.38 -4.01 3.11
N GLY A 195 -15.31 -4.57 3.68
CA GLY A 195 -15.22 -5.98 4.08
C GLY A 195 -14.72 -6.88 2.94
N LYS A 196 -14.24 -8.07 3.30
CA LYS A 196 -13.76 -9.04 2.32
C LYS A 196 -14.93 -9.61 1.53
N LYS A 197 -14.91 -9.45 0.20
CA LYS A 197 -15.65 -10.36 -0.68
C LYS A 197 -15.00 -11.73 -0.55
N GLU A 198 -15.78 -12.76 -0.25
CA GLU A 198 -15.28 -14.14 -0.18
C GLU A 198 -14.50 -14.45 -1.47
N ARG A 199 -13.19 -14.75 -1.36
CA ARG A 199 -12.29 -14.95 -2.52
C ARG A 199 -12.75 -16.16 -3.34
N ARG A 200 -13.67 -15.94 -4.27
CA ARG A 200 -14.22 -16.98 -5.17
C ARG A 200 -13.13 -17.66 -5.98
N TRP A 201 -12.06 -16.92 -6.32
CA TRP A 201 -11.00 -17.36 -7.22
C TRP A 201 -9.92 -18.26 -6.57
N VAL A 202 -9.58 -18.05 -5.29
CA VAL A 202 -8.62 -18.91 -4.57
C VAL A 202 -9.21 -20.31 -4.33
N ARG A 203 -10.50 -20.39 -4.02
CA ARG A 203 -11.23 -21.68 -3.96
C ARG A 203 -11.25 -22.38 -5.30
N GLU A 204 -11.29 -21.66 -6.42
CA GLU A 204 -11.31 -22.26 -7.75
C GLU A 204 -9.94 -22.82 -8.18
N LYS A 205 -8.83 -22.14 -7.84
CA LYS A 205 -7.48 -22.70 -8.02
C LYS A 205 -7.20 -23.89 -7.10
N GLN A 206 -7.64 -23.86 -5.84
CA GLN A 206 -7.52 -25.02 -4.95
C GLN A 206 -8.40 -26.20 -5.39
N ARG A 207 -9.63 -25.94 -5.88
CA ARG A 207 -10.49 -27.00 -6.46
C ARG A 207 -9.93 -27.59 -7.75
N LYS A 208 -9.26 -26.79 -8.59
CA LYS A 208 -8.67 -27.27 -9.86
C LYS A 208 -7.27 -27.87 -9.68
N GLY A 209 -6.52 -27.51 -8.64
CA GLY A 209 -5.21 -28.08 -8.32
C GLY A 209 -5.25 -29.37 -7.48
N GLY A 210 -6.34 -29.61 -6.73
CA GLY A 210 -6.43 -30.73 -5.78
C GLY A 210 -6.88 -32.09 -6.35
N LYS A 211 -7.33 -32.16 -7.61
CA LYS A 211 -7.87 -33.40 -8.20
C LYS A 211 -6.91 -34.21 -9.08
N GLY A 212 -5.64 -33.82 -9.19
CA GLY A 212 -4.72 -34.38 -10.19
C GLY A 212 -3.45 -35.10 -9.69
N GLN A 213 -3.19 -35.21 -8.39
CA GLN A 213 -1.96 -35.84 -7.88
C GLN A 213 -2.23 -36.90 -6.80
N ALA A 214 -2.90 -37.97 -7.20
CA ALA A 214 -2.71 -39.27 -6.56
C ALA A 214 -2.09 -40.19 -7.62
N GLY A 215 -0.79 -40.49 -7.49
CA GLY A 215 -0.09 -41.45 -8.35
C GLY A 215 0.87 -40.81 -9.36
N GLY A 216 2.06 -40.41 -8.91
CA GLY A 216 3.09 -39.87 -9.80
C GLY A 216 4.48 -39.92 -9.18
N ARG A 217 5.17 -41.03 -9.41
CA ARG A 217 6.58 -41.33 -9.08
C ARG A 217 7.48 -40.08 -9.09
N ARG A 218 8.16 -39.83 -7.96
CA ARG A 218 9.20 -38.81 -7.77
C ARG A 218 10.27 -38.89 -8.88
N LYS A 219 10.30 -37.90 -9.78
CA LYS A 219 11.51 -37.52 -10.52
C LYS A 219 12.04 -36.22 -9.93
N LYS A 220 13.19 -36.29 -9.26
CA LYS A 220 14.00 -35.13 -8.89
C LYS A 220 14.46 -34.45 -10.18
N GLY A 221 14.02 -33.21 -10.38
CA GLY A 221 14.49 -32.35 -11.47
C GLY A 221 14.11 -30.92 -11.15
N GLY A 222 15.08 -30.14 -10.65
CA GLY A 222 14.90 -28.75 -10.27
C GLY A 222 14.37 -27.91 -11.43
N LYS A 223 13.32 -27.12 -11.15
CA LYS A 223 12.88 -26.02 -12.00
C LYS A 223 12.49 -24.86 -11.11
N GLY A 224 13.18 -23.74 -11.30
CA GLY A 224 13.05 -22.52 -10.51
C GLY A 224 11.68 -21.84 -10.62
N PRO A 225 11.40 -20.92 -9.68
CA PRO A 225 10.17 -20.13 -9.64
C PRO A 225 10.22 -19.05 -10.73
N GLY A 226 9.15 -18.86 -11.50
CA GLY A 226 9.07 -17.70 -12.42
C GLY A 226 8.17 -17.83 -13.65
N LYS A 227 7.81 -19.05 -14.07
CA LYS A 227 7.02 -19.22 -15.31
C LYS A 227 5.56 -18.78 -15.22
N GLY A 228 5.02 -18.60 -14.01
CA GLY A 228 3.62 -18.25 -13.79
C GLY A 228 3.31 -16.75 -13.91
N SER A 229 4.24 -15.88 -13.52
CA SER A 229 4.05 -14.43 -13.55
C SER A 229 4.25 -13.87 -14.95
N ALA A 230 5.33 -14.29 -15.64
CA ALA A 230 5.61 -13.88 -17.02
C ALA A 230 4.45 -14.20 -17.99
N LYS A 231 3.80 -15.37 -17.83
CA LYS A 231 2.64 -15.75 -18.64
C LYS A 231 1.39 -14.89 -18.38
N ARG A 232 1.23 -14.36 -17.16
CA ARG A 232 0.11 -13.47 -16.80
C ARG A 232 0.33 -12.07 -17.36
N VAL A 233 1.54 -11.52 -17.20
CA VAL A 233 1.93 -10.22 -17.75
C VAL A 233 1.84 -10.23 -19.28
N ALA A 234 2.35 -11.27 -19.94
CA ALA A 234 2.26 -11.41 -21.39
C ALA A 234 0.79 -11.47 -21.88
N ARG A 235 -0.12 -12.09 -21.12
CA ARG A 235 -1.53 -12.17 -21.50
C ARG A 235 -2.26 -10.84 -21.31
N ALA A 236 -1.99 -10.12 -20.22
CA ALA A 236 -2.55 -8.79 -20.00
C ALA A 236 -2.11 -7.79 -21.09
N LEU A 237 -0.83 -7.82 -21.48
CA LEU A 237 -0.31 -7.03 -22.60
C LEU A 237 -0.97 -7.41 -23.93
N TYR A 238 -1.14 -8.71 -24.20
CA TYR A 238 -1.80 -9.19 -25.40
C TYR A 238 -3.26 -8.71 -25.46
N ASP A 239 -4.03 -8.84 -24.39
CA ASP A 239 -5.44 -8.46 -24.35
C ASP A 239 -5.62 -6.92 -24.48
N ALA A 240 -4.70 -6.14 -23.91
CA ALA A 240 -4.72 -4.68 -23.99
C ALA A 240 -4.35 -4.13 -25.37
N VAL A 241 -3.42 -4.77 -26.08
CA VAL A 241 -2.91 -4.27 -27.37
C VAL A 241 -3.63 -4.91 -28.56
N VAL A 242 -3.78 -6.23 -28.55
CA VAL A 242 -4.28 -6.99 -29.71
C VAL A 242 -5.81 -7.00 -29.77
N GLY A 243 -6.49 -6.97 -28.63
CA GLY A 243 -7.95 -6.90 -28.56
C GLY A 243 -8.55 -5.67 -29.26
N PRO A 244 -8.05 -4.44 -29.01
CA PRO A 244 -8.50 -3.25 -29.71
C PRO A 244 -8.12 -3.22 -31.20
N LEU A 245 -6.90 -3.66 -31.54
CA LEU A 245 -6.40 -3.69 -32.93
C LEU A 245 -7.19 -4.66 -33.82
N SER A 246 -7.51 -5.85 -33.31
CA SER A 246 -8.33 -6.83 -34.05
C SER A 246 -9.75 -6.36 -34.32
N LYS A 247 -10.32 -5.53 -33.43
CA LYS A 247 -11.61 -4.86 -33.65
C LYS A 247 -11.54 -3.73 -34.68
N LEU A 248 -10.39 -3.07 -34.79
CA LEU A 248 -10.15 -2.00 -35.77
C LEU A 248 -10.03 -2.58 -37.20
N VAL A 249 -9.34 -3.71 -37.34
CA VAL A 249 -9.13 -4.38 -38.64
C VAL A 249 -10.43 -5.00 -39.17
N ARG A 250 -11.33 -5.49 -38.32
CA ARG A 250 -12.64 -6.04 -38.73
C ARG A 250 -13.67 -4.99 -39.16
N ARG A 251 -13.37 -3.70 -39.02
CA ARG A 251 -14.25 -2.58 -39.41
C ARG A 251 -13.82 -1.91 -40.72
N ARG A 252 -12.85 -2.49 -41.43
CA ARG A 252 -12.52 -2.18 -42.82
C ARG A 252 -12.90 -3.39 -43.68
#